data_AF-A0A7M7MUA0-F1
#
_entry.id   AF-A0A7M7MUA0-F1
#
_cell.length_a   1.000
_cell.length_b   1.000
_cell.length_c   1.000
_cell.angle_alpha   90.00
_cell.angle_beta   90.00
_cell.angle_gamma   90.00
#
_symmetry.space_group_name_H-M   'P 1'
#
loop_
_entity.id
_entity.type
_entity.pdbx_description
1 polymer ?
#
loop_
_entity_poly.entity_id
_entity_poly.type
_entity_poly.pdbx_seq_one_letter_code
_entity_poly.pdbx_strand_id
1 'polypeptide(L)'
;MKLNYIQLPIKAHYFFFMAAMGPILPFLPVYGKQLGISALIMVLPGPIFPDHSINNVSCDLLSYCTPQDISKPYLCMGVKNAMCHWTCTNKNFSLLIQFQAINEEINFNSNSTCLIDKNSSYCSENNNCNVTCDKFEDSYCLYTSITFWSFVLLMSLGNIGFNVSNCMSDAICFDILGENGQMGYGRQRVWGTIGFGISAFLAGYAVDYWSKGEIIKTYTPAFLLILIFTTIDLFCCKKLDLPLMTASTNILKDVIKLLKLKSIIIFLCFATIAGILDSFIIYFLFWYLEDLAMTTNCMSKIKLIEGLIVAAETLGGEVIFFSFSGKILKKLGFGYTFTFCFICYALRLGLISLASNPWWVIPIELFMQGPTYALCYTTIVAYASKIAPPGTSATIQGIVAGMDDGFGFAIGSLIGGILYKLFGGVTTLRIFSSIAAITAFIYFILYLKYLKDMIPDTKNNIEWKTPEEAGKKCTIAES
;
A
#
# COMPACT_ATOMS: atom_id res chain seq x y z
N MET A 1 2.45 -0.18 37.69
CA MET A 1 2.62 -1.13 36.57
C MET A 1 3.95 -1.84 36.76
N LYS A 2 4.00 -3.11 37.18
CA LYS A 2 5.28 -3.84 37.29
C LYS A 2 5.81 -4.06 35.87
N LEU A 3 6.96 -3.47 35.53
CA LEU A 3 7.62 -3.67 34.24
C LEU A 3 8.13 -5.11 34.17
N ASN A 4 7.60 -5.90 33.24
CA ASN A 4 8.12 -7.24 32.98
C ASN A 4 9.38 -7.11 32.12
N TYR A 5 10.56 -7.21 32.77
CA TYR A 5 11.87 -7.06 32.12
C TYR A 5 12.15 -8.12 31.05
N ILE A 6 11.50 -9.29 31.13
CA ILE A 6 11.63 -10.37 30.12
C ILE A 6 11.03 -9.94 28.78
N GLN A 7 9.95 -9.15 28.81
CA GLN A 7 9.25 -8.69 27.61
C GLN A 7 9.75 -7.32 27.14
N LEU A 8 10.71 -6.71 27.85
CA LEU A 8 11.21 -5.38 27.49
C LEU A 8 11.99 -5.38 26.17
N PRO A 9 12.87 -6.35 25.87
CA PRO A 9 13.61 -6.37 24.61
C PRO A 9 12.70 -6.47 23.38
N ILE A 10 11.67 -7.33 23.41
CA ILE A 10 10.73 -7.47 22.27
C ILE A 10 9.88 -6.20 22.07
N LYS A 11 9.51 -5.50 23.14
CA LYS A 11 8.81 -4.20 23.03
C LYS A 11 9.69 -3.12 22.43
N ALA A 12 10.96 -3.06 22.85
CA ALA A 12 11.93 -2.13 22.32
C ALA A 12 12.19 -2.40 20.84
N HIS A 13 12.35 -3.68 20.45
CA HIS A 13 12.43 -4.11 19.06
C HIS A 13 11.23 -3.62 18.24
N TYR A 14 9.99 -3.94 18.64
CA TYR A 14 8.82 -3.45 17.92
C TYR A 14 8.79 -1.93 17.78
N PHE A 15 9.12 -1.20 18.84
CA PHE A 15 9.18 0.26 18.83
C PHE A 15 10.17 0.77 17.79
N PHE A 16 11.44 0.34 17.86
CA PHE A 16 12.49 0.89 17.00
C PHE A 16 12.39 0.38 15.56
N PHE A 17 12.05 -0.89 15.35
CA PHE A 17 11.78 -1.46 14.03
C PHE A 17 10.68 -0.70 13.29
N MET A 18 9.55 -0.42 13.94
CA MET A 18 8.44 0.32 13.32
C MET A 18 8.71 1.82 13.27
N ALA A 19 9.45 2.37 14.24
CA ALA A 19 9.92 3.75 14.19
C ALA A 19 10.83 4.00 12.97
N ALA A 20 11.59 3.01 12.51
CA ALA A 20 12.37 3.12 11.27
C ALA A 20 11.49 3.16 10.01
N MET A 21 10.21 2.76 10.07
CA MET A 21 9.32 2.77 8.90
C MET A 21 8.42 4.01 8.82
N GLY A 22 8.03 4.57 9.97
CA GLY A 22 7.20 5.78 10.05
C GLY A 22 7.65 6.96 9.18
N PRO A 23 8.97 7.25 9.04
CA PRO A 23 9.46 8.36 8.22
C PRO A 23 9.30 8.19 6.70
N ILE A 24 9.15 6.96 6.19
CA ILE A 24 9.08 6.68 4.75
C ILE A 24 7.69 6.21 4.33
N LEU A 25 7.10 5.25 5.04
CA LEU A 25 5.97 4.47 4.52
C LEU A 25 4.74 5.35 4.15
N PRO A 26 4.28 6.29 5.01
CA PRO A 26 3.16 7.17 4.66
C PRO A 26 3.49 8.20 3.59
N PHE A 27 4.76 8.62 3.49
CA PHE A 27 5.17 9.71 2.61
C PHE A 27 5.62 9.25 1.23
N LEU A 28 5.96 7.96 1.08
CA LEU A 28 6.44 7.39 -0.18
C LEU A 28 5.45 7.58 -1.35
N PRO A 29 4.13 7.37 -1.21
CA PRO A 29 3.18 7.61 -2.30
C PRO A 29 3.09 9.09 -2.71
N VAL A 30 3.20 9.99 -1.74
CA VAL A 30 3.18 11.45 -1.99
C VAL A 30 4.48 11.90 -2.64
N TYR A 31 5.62 11.36 -2.21
CA TYR A 31 6.91 11.58 -2.84
C TYR A 31 6.90 11.10 -4.30
N GLY A 32 6.34 9.90 -4.55
CA GLY A 32 6.10 9.40 -5.91
C GLY A 32 5.22 10.35 -6.73
N LYS A 33 4.11 10.83 -6.16
CA LYS A 33 3.22 11.82 -6.81
C LYS A 33 3.95 13.13 -7.15
N GLN A 34 4.81 13.62 -6.26
CA GLN A 34 5.63 14.81 -6.50
C GLN A 34 6.63 14.63 -7.65
N LEU A 35 7.19 13.42 -7.80
CA LEU A 35 8.04 13.05 -8.92
C LEU A 35 7.26 12.83 -10.24
N GLY A 36 5.94 13.01 -10.22
CA GLY A 36 5.10 12.77 -11.39
C GLY A 36 4.87 11.27 -11.65
N ILE A 37 4.88 10.40 -10.64
CA ILE A 37 4.45 9.02 -10.82
C ILE A 37 2.92 8.99 -10.79
N SER A 38 2.31 8.52 -11.88
CA SER A 38 0.85 8.37 -12.01
C SER A 38 0.32 7.25 -11.09
N ALA A 39 -0.95 7.33 -10.68
CA ALA A 39 -1.66 6.25 -9.97
C ALA A 39 -1.66 4.94 -10.76
N LEU A 40 -1.47 5.02 -12.08
CA LEU A 40 -1.36 3.88 -12.96
C LEU A 40 0.13 3.67 -13.31
N ILE A 41 0.75 2.62 -12.76
CA ILE A 41 2.12 2.18 -13.13
C ILE A 41 2.13 1.52 -14.53
N MET A 42 0.97 1.27 -15.12
CA MET A 42 0.87 0.60 -16.41
C MET A 42 1.39 1.51 -17.53
N VAL A 43 2.63 1.24 -17.94
CA VAL A 43 3.23 1.72 -19.19
C VAL A 43 2.31 1.31 -20.33
N LEU A 44 1.54 2.26 -20.86
CA LEU A 44 0.98 2.09 -22.20
C LEU A 44 2.16 2.17 -23.17
N PRO A 45 2.24 1.29 -24.19
CA PRO A 45 3.20 1.46 -25.26
C PRO A 45 3.04 2.87 -25.83
N GLY A 46 4.12 3.65 -25.81
CA GLY A 46 4.11 4.99 -26.37
C GLY A 46 3.85 4.92 -27.88
N PRO A 47 3.28 5.98 -28.49
CA PRO A 47 2.95 5.96 -29.91
C PRO A 47 4.22 5.75 -30.75
N ILE A 48 4.08 4.95 -31.79
CA ILE A 48 5.12 4.67 -32.79
C ILE A 48 4.80 5.56 -33.99
N PHE A 49 5.78 6.31 -34.49
CA PHE A 49 5.59 7.06 -35.73
C PHE A 49 5.44 6.06 -36.88
N PRO A 50 4.44 6.18 -37.76
CA PRO A 50 4.51 5.52 -39.06
C PRO A 50 5.73 6.08 -39.82
N ASP A 51 6.54 5.22 -40.42
CA ASP A 51 7.76 5.57 -41.19
C ASP A 51 7.45 6.33 -42.52
N HIS A 52 6.35 7.09 -42.58
CA HIS A 52 5.85 7.73 -43.79
C HIS A 52 5.78 9.25 -43.64
N SER A 53 6.29 9.97 -44.64
CA SER A 53 6.08 11.41 -44.81
C SER A 53 4.59 11.69 -45.02
N ILE A 54 4.01 12.57 -44.19
CA ILE A 54 2.59 12.92 -44.31
C ILE A 54 2.49 14.14 -45.23
N ASN A 55 1.74 13.95 -46.33
CA ASN A 55 1.55 14.96 -47.37
C ASN A 55 0.24 15.73 -47.15
N ASN A 56 0.19 17.00 -47.55
CA ASN A 56 -0.98 17.88 -47.47
C ASN A 56 -1.51 18.16 -46.05
N VAL A 57 -0.64 18.59 -45.13
CA VAL A 57 -1.08 19.11 -43.82
C VAL A 57 -1.14 20.64 -43.89
N SER A 58 -2.29 21.22 -43.53
CA SER A 58 -2.44 22.68 -43.35
C SER A 58 -2.19 23.05 -41.90
N CYS A 59 -1.25 23.96 -41.64
CA CYS A 59 -0.89 24.35 -40.28
C CYS A 59 -2.01 25.10 -39.53
N ASP A 60 -2.90 25.78 -40.26
CA ASP A 60 -4.01 26.59 -39.69
C ASP A 60 -5.07 25.77 -38.93
N LEU A 61 -5.08 24.43 -39.10
CA LEU A 61 -5.98 23.51 -38.39
C LEU A 61 -5.49 23.13 -36.98
N LEU A 62 -4.25 23.47 -36.62
CA LEU A 62 -3.64 23.10 -35.34
C LEU A 62 -3.88 24.17 -34.29
N SER A 63 -4.36 23.75 -33.11
CA SER A 63 -4.54 24.63 -31.96
C SER A 63 -3.24 24.78 -31.15
N TYR A 64 -3.10 25.85 -30.38
CA TYR A 64 -1.98 26.02 -29.44
C TYR A 64 -2.20 25.20 -28.17
N CYS A 65 -1.15 24.53 -27.68
CA CYS A 65 -1.23 23.72 -26.45
C CYS A 65 -1.53 24.60 -25.23
N THR A 66 -2.30 24.07 -24.27
CA THR A 66 -2.52 24.78 -23.00
C THR A 66 -1.27 24.70 -22.10
N PRO A 67 -0.99 25.71 -21.24
CA PRO A 67 0.23 25.75 -20.43
C PRO A 67 0.39 24.54 -19.48
N GLN A 68 -0.70 23.89 -19.09
CA GLN A 68 -0.68 22.72 -18.20
C GLN A 68 -0.14 21.47 -18.90
N ASP A 69 -0.37 21.32 -20.21
CA ASP A 69 0.07 20.16 -21.00
C ASP A 69 1.56 20.21 -21.34
N ILE A 70 2.13 21.42 -21.44
CA ILE A 70 3.56 21.69 -21.71
C ILE A 70 4.44 21.25 -20.51
N SER A 71 3.88 21.23 -19.30
CA SER A 71 4.63 21.00 -18.06
C SER A 71 4.85 19.53 -17.67
N LYS A 72 4.27 18.56 -18.40
CA LYS A 72 4.28 17.12 -18.05
C LYS A 72 4.91 16.15 -19.09
N PRO A 73 5.91 16.51 -19.92
CA PRO A 73 6.44 15.61 -20.95
C PRO A 73 7.19 14.37 -20.38
N TYR A 74 7.68 14.42 -19.15
CA TYR A 74 8.47 13.36 -18.49
C TYR A 74 7.65 12.16 -17.97
N LEU A 75 6.32 12.29 -17.97
CA LEU A 75 5.38 11.34 -17.34
C LEU A 75 4.97 10.15 -18.24
N CYS A 76 5.48 10.09 -19.47
CA CYS A 76 5.16 9.06 -20.46
C CYS A 76 3.64 8.86 -20.66
N MET A 77 2.86 9.94 -20.49
CA MET A 77 1.38 9.97 -20.49
C MET A 77 0.77 9.82 -21.89
N GLY A 78 1.46 9.17 -22.82
CA GLY A 78 1.04 9.08 -24.23
C GLY A 78 1.17 10.41 -24.99
N VAL A 79 1.85 11.40 -24.40
CA VAL A 79 2.18 12.66 -25.06
C VAL A 79 3.66 12.67 -25.42
N LYS A 80 3.99 12.95 -26.68
CA LYS A 80 5.37 13.04 -27.14
C LYS A 80 5.59 14.32 -27.95
N ASN A 81 6.78 14.88 -27.83
CA ASN A 81 7.19 16.05 -28.59
C ASN A 81 8.10 15.60 -29.73
N ALA A 82 7.87 16.13 -30.93
CA ALA A 82 8.80 15.97 -32.04
C ALA A 82 8.98 17.31 -32.75
N MET A 83 10.21 17.55 -33.20
CA MET A 83 10.49 18.61 -34.14
C MET A 83 9.98 18.19 -35.51
N CYS A 84 9.03 18.95 -36.06
CA CYS A 84 8.46 18.69 -37.36
C CYS A 84 8.95 19.74 -38.36
N HIS A 85 9.57 19.28 -39.43
CA HIS A 85 10.03 20.08 -40.55
C HIS A 85 8.94 20.16 -41.61
N TRP A 86 8.50 21.39 -41.89
CA TRP A 86 7.49 21.71 -42.87
C TRP A 86 8.18 22.17 -44.15
N THR A 87 7.92 21.46 -45.25
CA THR A 87 8.37 21.81 -46.59
C THR A 87 7.18 22.29 -47.39
N CYS A 88 7.08 23.61 -47.55
CA CYS A 88 6.01 24.27 -48.29
C CYS A 88 6.58 24.91 -49.57
N THR A 89 5.73 25.16 -50.57
CA THR A 89 6.13 25.75 -51.86
C THR A 89 6.83 27.10 -51.74
N ASN A 90 6.55 27.89 -50.69
CA ASN A 90 7.07 29.26 -50.55
C ASN A 90 8.12 29.42 -49.42
N LYS A 91 8.07 28.62 -48.35
CA LYS A 91 8.99 28.69 -47.20
C LYS A 91 9.10 27.34 -46.49
N ASN A 92 10.32 26.98 -46.08
CA ASN A 92 10.56 25.84 -45.19
C ASN A 92 10.73 26.35 -43.76
N PHE A 93 10.08 25.71 -42.79
CA PHE A 93 10.18 26.05 -41.37
C PHE A 93 10.11 24.79 -40.51
N SER A 94 10.52 24.90 -39.24
CA SER A 94 10.50 23.78 -38.30
C SER A 94 9.79 24.22 -37.03
N LEU A 95 8.83 23.41 -36.56
CA LEU A 95 8.06 23.70 -35.35
C LEU A 95 8.07 22.49 -34.42
N LEU A 96 8.09 22.76 -33.12
CA LEU A 96 7.91 21.74 -32.10
C LEU A 96 6.43 21.45 -31.93
N ILE A 97 6.02 20.21 -32.21
CA ILE A 97 4.63 19.76 -32.14
C ILE A 97 4.49 18.75 -31.01
N GLN A 98 3.41 18.89 -30.24
CA GLN A 98 3.01 17.94 -29.21
C GLN A 98 1.94 17.00 -29.77
N PHE A 99 2.19 15.70 -29.68
CA PHE A 99 1.28 14.65 -30.14
C PHE A 99 0.65 13.93 -28.95
N GLN A 100 -0.66 13.78 -28.95
CA GLN A 100 -1.42 12.99 -27.97
C GLN A 100 -1.90 11.70 -28.61
N ALA A 101 -1.48 10.55 -28.06
CA ALA A 101 -1.83 9.24 -28.58
C ALA A 101 -3.33 8.94 -28.38
N ILE A 102 -4.06 8.77 -29.49
CA ILE A 102 -5.40 8.20 -29.52
C ILE A 102 -5.30 6.96 -30.42
N ASN A 103 -5.38 5.76 -29.84
CA ASN A 103 -5.35 4.46 -30.54
C ASN A 103 -4.02 4.09 -31.23
N GLU A 104 -2.87 4.28 -30.57
CA GLU A 104 -1.53 3.79 -30.99
C GLU A 104 -0.97 4.36 -32.31
N GLU A 105 -1.80 4.96 -33.16
CA GLU A 105 -1.43 5.65 -34.40
C GLU A 105 -1.53 7.18 -34.24
N ILE A 106 -0.57 7.90 -34.81
CA ILE A 106 -0.51 9.36 -34.75
C ILE A 106 -1.13 9.93 -36.02
N ASN A 107 -2.30 10.54 -35.88
CA ASN A 107 -2.92 11.33 -36.94
C ASN A 107 -2.83 12.82 -36.58
N PHE A 108 -2.43 13.64 -37.57
CA PHE A 108 -2.56 15.10 -37.50
C PHE A 108 -4.04 15.47 -37.52
N ASN A 109 -4.61 15.67 -36.34
CA ASN A 109 -6.00 16.09 -36.17
C ASN A 109 -6.05 17.22 -35.13
N SER A 110 -6.99 18.16 -35.27
CA SER A 110 -7.13 19.33 -34.40
C SER A 110 -7.30 18.98 -32.91
N ASN A 111 -7.72 17.74 -32.62
CA ASN A 111 -7.96 17.23 -31.27
C ASN A 111 -6.78 16.42 -30.68
N SER A 112 -5.81 15.98 -31.49
CA SER A 112 -4.69 15.11 -31.07
C SER A 112 -3.32 15.75 -31.21
N THR A 113 -3.23 16.92 -31.86
CA THR A 113 -1.98 17.60 -32.16
C THR A 113 -2.09 19.09 -31.88
N CYS A 114 -1.10 19.64 -31.16
CA CYS A 114 -1.07 21.06 -30.82
C CYS A 114 0.34 21.66 -30.94
N LEU A 115 0.38 22.98 -31.18
CA LEU A 115 1.59 23.77 -31.34
C LEU A 115 2.07 24.29 -29.96
N ILE A 116 3.34 24.04 -29.62
CA ILE A 116 3.93 24.49 -28.35
C ILE A 116 4.37 25.96 -28.42
N ASP A 117 4.85 26.42 -29.58
CA ASP A 117 5.40 27.78 -29.72
C ASP A 117 4.33 28.79 -30.17
N LYS A 118 4.04 29.76 -29.29
CA LYS A 118 3.06 30.84 -29.51
C LYS A 118 3.59 32.02 -30.33
N ASN A 119 4.90 32.12 -30.54
CA ASN A 119 5.54 33.31 -31.14
C ASN A 119 5.78 33.22 -32.64
N SER A 120 5.25 32.18 -33.28
CA SER A 120 5.63 31.82 -34.64
C SER A 120 4.50 32.21 -35.60
N SER A 121 4.58 33.41 -36.20
CA SER A 121 3.66 33.91 -37.23
C SER A 121 3.90 33.25 -38.59
N TYR A 122 4.13 31.94 -38.61
CA TYR A 122 4.49 31.18 -39.82
C TYR A 122 3.28 30.49 -40.46
N CYS A 123 2.23 30.22 -39.69
CA CYS A 123 1.00 29.56 -40.14
C CYS A 123 -0.08 30.61 -40.43
N SER A 124 0.15 31.41 -41.48
CA SER A 124 -0.77 32.50 -41.86
C SER A 124 -1.16 32.45 -43.34
N GLU A 125 -0.70 31.44 -44.08
CA GLU A 125 -1.09 31.21 -45.47
C GLU A 125 -1.46 29.74 -45.63
N ASN A 126 -2.65 29.52 -46.20
CA ASN A 126 -3.32 28.23 -46.39
C ASN A 126 -2.59 27.37 -47.44
N ASN A 127 -1.36 26.98 -47.14
CA ASN A 127 -0.48 26.20 -48.01
C ASN A 127 -0.45 24.76 -47.54
N ASN A 128 -0.72 23.84 -48.47
CA ASN A 128 -0.50 22.42 -48.24
C ASN A 128 1.00 22.16 -48.19
N CYS A 129 1.50 21.67 -47.06
CA CYS A 129 2.92 21.40 -46.86
C CYS A 129 3.17 19.90 -46.65
N ASN A 130 4.35 19.44 -47.05
CA ASN A 130 4.84 18.12 -46.70
C ASN A 130 5.56 18.22 -45.35
N VAL A 131 5.17 17.37 -44.41
CA VAL A 131 5.71 17.39 -43.04
C VAL A 131 6.54 16.14 -42.80
N THR A 132 7.79 16.34 -42.40
CA THR A 132 8.70 15.28 -41.93
C THR A 132 9.08 15.59 -40.50
N CYS A 133 8.71 14.72 -39.56
CA CYS A 133 9.09 14.88 -38.16
C CYS A 133 10.33 14.06 -37.85
N ASP A 134 11.23 14.64 -37.07
CA ASP A 134 12.33 13.91 -36.48
C ASP A 134 11.79 12.84 -35.53
N LYS A 135 12.64 11.85 -35.23
CA LYS A 135 12.37 10.94 -34.11
C LYS A 135 12.08 11.78 -32.88
N PHE A 136 11.12 11.33 -32.07
CA PHE A 136 10.76 12.01 -30.84
C PHE A 136 12.01 12.43 -30.08
N GLU A 137 12.04 13.69 -29.66
CA GLU A 137 12.94 14.04 -28.58
C GLU A 137 12.45 13.22 -27.40
N ASP A 138 13.16 12.12 -27.11
CA ASP A 138 12.88 11.29 -25.95
C ASP A 138 13.18 12.15 -24.72
N SER A 139 12.22 12.98 -24.32
CA SER A 139 12.19 13.60 -23.01
C SER A 139 12.25 12.43 -22.02
N TYR A 140 13.41 12.25 -21.36
CA TYR A 140 13.77 11.12 -20.52
C TYR A 140 12.55 10.52 -19.81
N CYS A 141 11.99 9.45 -20.40
CA CYS A 141 10.86 8.78 -19.80
C CYS A 141 11.35 8.19 -18.48
N LEU A 142 10.70 8.54 -17.37
CA LEU A 142 11.15 8.13 -16.04
C LEU A 142 11.38 6.61 -15.96
N TYR A 143 10.57 5.83 -16.68
CA TYR A 143 10.62 4.37 -16.74
C TYR A 143 11.76 3.78 -17.60
N THR A 144 12.40 4.57 -18.46
CA THR A 144 13.56 4.12 -19.26
C THR A 144 14.89 4.40 -18.57
N SER A 145 14.89 5.22 -17.51
CA SER A 145 16.10 5.53 -16.75
C SER A 145 16.57 4.35 -15.90
N ILE A 146 17.89 4.13 -15.88
CA ILE A 146 18.53 3.16 -14.98
C ILE A 146 18.33 3.52 -13.50
N THR A 147 18.17 4.81 -13.19
CA THR A 147 17.93 5.28 -11.81
C THR A 147 16.58 4.80 -11.30
N PHE A 148 15.55 4.77 -12.15
CA PHE A 148 14.22 4.28 -11.79
C PHE A 148 14.25 2.78 -11.51
N TRP A 149 14.84 1.97 -12.40
CA TRP A 149 14.92 0.52 -12.18
C TRP A 149 15.82 0.15 -11.00
N SER A 150 16.89 0.93 -10.74
CA SER A 150 17.69 0.78 -9.53
C SER A 150 16.89 1.09 -8.26
N PHE A 151 16.07 2.15 -8.29
CA PHE A 151 15.16 2.47 -7.20
C PHE A 151 14.12 1.35 -6.98
N VAL A 152 13.49 0.85 -8.05
CA VAL A 152 12.52 -0.27 -7.95
C VAL A 152 13.18 -1.51 -7.35
N LEU A 153 14.38 -1.88 -7.81
CA LEU A 153 15.12 -3.01 -7.27
C LEU A 153 15.43 -2.83 -5.78
N LEU A 154 16.01 -1.69 -5.39
CA LEU A 154 16.37 -1.43 -3.99
C LEU A 154 15.14 -1.34 -3.08
N MET A 155 14.06 -0.73 -3.53
CA MET A 155 12.79 -0.67 -2.80
C MET A 155 12.15 -2.06 -2.67
N SER A 156 12.21 -2.90 -3.70
CA SER A 156 11.70 -4.28 -3.61
C SER A 156 12.50 -5.11 -2.60
N LEU A 157 13.84 -5.03 -2.62
CA LEU A 157 14.70 -5.68 -1.63
C LEU A 157 14.44 -5.18 -0.21
N GLY A 158 14.27 -3.86 -0.03
CA GLY A 158 13.92 -3.26 1.25
C GLY A 158 12.56 -3.75 1.78
N ASN A 159 11.53 -3.78 0.93
CA ASN A 159 10.21 -4.28 1.29
C ASN A 159 10.22 -5.78 1.63
N ILE A 160 11.01 -6.59 0.92
CA ILE A 160 11.19 -8.01 1.27
C ILE A 160 11.80 -8.12 2.68
N GLY A 161 12.88 -7.39 2.95
CA GLY A 161 13.53 -7.38 4.26
C GLY A 161 12.59 -6.94 5.39
N PHE A 162 11.79 -5.89 5.14
CA PHE A 162 10.79 -5.40 6.09
C PHE A 162 9.74 -6.48 6.41
N ASN A 163 9.11 -7.06 5.39
CA ASN A 163 8.06 -8.05 5.59
C ASN A 163 8.58 -9.31 6.29
N VAL A 164 9.78 -9.77 5.95
CA VAL A 164 10.44 -10.90 6.62
C VAL A 164 10.73 -10.58 8.09
N SER A 165 11.28 -9.40 8.38
CA SER A 165 11.55 -8.99 9.76
C SER A 165 10.26 -8.87 10.58
N ASN A 166 9.20 -8.31 10.00
CA ASN A 166 7.91 -8.13 10.66
C ASN A 166 7.29 -9.49 11.07
N CYS A 167 7.20 -10.44 10.13
CA CYS A 167 6.60 -11.76 10.43
C CYS A 167 7.46 -12.61 11.37
N MET A 168 8.79 -12.50 11.29
CA MET A 168 9.70 -13.16 12.26
C MET A 168 9.54 -12.56 13.66
N SER A 169 9.42 -11.24 13.77
CA SER A 169 9.19 -10.55 15.04
C SER A 169 7.90 -11.03 15.71
N ASP A 170 6.84 -11.20 14.92
CA ASP A 170 5.57 -11.75 15.38
C ASP A 170 5.70 -13.19 15.86
N ALA A 171 6.35 -14.05 15.08
CA ALA A 171 6.59 -15.44 15.48
C ALA A 171 7.37 -15.52 16.81
N ILE A 172 8.46 -14.75 16.94
CA ILE A 172 9.27 -14.65 18.17
C ILE A 172 8.41 -14.15 19.33
N CYS A 173 7.56 -13.14 19.11
CA CYS A 173 6.69 -12.60 20.14
C CYS A 173 5.70 -13.64 20.68
N PHE A 174 5.08 -14.44 19.81
CA PHE A 174 4.20 -15.53 20.24
C PHE A 174 4.95 -16.60 21.02
N ASP A 175 6.18 -16.94 20.61
CA ASP A 175 7.01 -17.91 21.32
C ASP A 175 7.44 -17.41 22.71
N ILE A 176 7.84 -16.12 22.84
CA ILE A 176 8.16 -15.49 24.14
C ILE A 176 6.95 -15.46 25.07
N LEU A 177 5.75 -15.27 24.52
CA LEU A 177 4.51 -15.24 25.31
C LEU A 177 4.07 -16.64 25.79
N GLY A 178 4.43 -17.69 25.05
CA GLY A 178 4.09 -19.08 25.38
C GLY A 178 2.58 -19.40 25.26
N GLU A 179 2.23 -20.67 25.54
CA GLU A 179 0.92 -21.26 25.23
C GLU A 179 -0.28 -20.54 25.89
N ASN A 180 -0.09 -19.90 27.04
CA ASN A 180 -1.16 -19.19 27.77
C ASN A 180 -1.08 -17.65 27.61
N GLY A 181 0.00 -17.14 27.00
CA GLY A 181 0.27 -15.71 26.86
C GLY A 181 -0.10 -15.13 25.50
N GLN A 182 -0.50 -15.95 24.51
CA GLN A 182 -0.76 -15.52 23.12
C GLN A 182 -1.71 -14.32 23.00
N MET A 183 -2.74 -14.25 23.86
CA MET A 183 -3.68 -13.12 23.91
C MET A 183 -3.06 -11.82 24.46
N GLY A 184 -1.80 -11.85 24.89
CA GLY A 184 -1.00 -10.70 25.25
C GLY A 184 -0.27 -10.07 24.05
N TYR A 185 -0.30 -10.68 22.86
CA TYR A 185 0.41 -10.23 21.65
C TYR A 185 0.15 -8.75 21.36
N GLY A 186 -1.12 -8.34 21.35
CA GLY A 186 -1.48 -6.94 21.06
C GLY A 186 -0.77 -5.95 21.98
N ARG A 187 -0.58 -6.26 23.28
CA ARG A 187 0.13 -5.39 24.23
C ARG A 187 1.63 -5.27 23.95
N GLN A 188 2.22 -6.22 23.22
CA GLN A 188 3.59 -6.12 22.74
C GLN A 188 3.62 -5.29 21.45
N ARG A 189 2.72 -5.61 20.51
CA ARG A 189 2.65 -4.96 19.20
C ARG A 189 2.29 -3.46 19.27
N VAL A 190 1.55 -3.03 20.31
CA VAL A 190 1.28 -1.60 20.61
C VAL A 190 2.53 -0.74 20.51
N TRP A 191 3.67 -1.22 21.02
CA TRP A 191 4.90 -0.42 21.03
C TRP A 191 5.40 -0.08 19.63
N GLY A 192 5.09 -0.93 18.64
CA GLY A 192 5.38 -0.65 17.26
C GLY A 192 4.55 0.51 16.68
N THR A 193 3.25 0.57 16.96
CA THR A 193 2.43 1.71 16.48
C THR A 193 2.83 3.02 17.17
N ILE A 194 3.18 2.97 18.46
CA ILE A 194 3.72 4.15 19.17
C ILE A 194 5.02 4.62 18.51
N GLY A 195 5.94 3.69 18.22
CA GLY A 195 7.20 3.99 17.53
C GLY A 195 6.97 4.61 16.16
N PHE A 196 6.08 4.02 15.35
CA PHE A 196 5.71 4.50 14.02
C PHE A 196 5.11 5.91 14.06
N GLY A 197 4.13 6.15 14.95
CA GLY A 197 3.46 7.44 15.07
C GLY A 197 4.41 8.56 15.51
N ILE A 198 5.26 8.30 16.52
CA ILE A 198 6.26 9.26 16.99
C ILE A 198 7.29 9.56 15.89
N SER A 199 7.81 8.55 15.21
CA SER A 199 8.85 8.75 14.19
C SER A 199 8.30 9.42 12.94
N ALA A 200 7.07 9.09 12.50
CA ALA A 200 6.39 9.77 11.40
C ALA A 200 6.21 11.27 11.69
N PHE A 201 5.79 11.62 12.92
CA PHE A 201 5.68 13.00 13.35
C PHE A 201 7.03 13.74 13.36
N LEU A 202 8.07 13.12 13.94
CA LEU A 202 9.42 13.68 13.97
C LEU A 202 9.99 13.87 12.56
N ALA A 203 9.76 12.91 11.66
CA ALA A 203 10.19 12.98 10.26
C ALA A 203 9.48 14.10 9.50
N GLY A 204 8.16 14.22 9.64
CA GLY A 204 7.40 15.32 9.04
C GLY A 204 7.93 16.68 9.47
N TYR A 205 8.14 16.89 10.78
CA TYR A 205 8.72 18.12 11.31
C TYR A 205 10.14 18.38 10.79
N ALA A 206 11.00 17.36 10.78
CA ALA A 206 12.38 17.49 10.34
C ALA A 206 12.48 17.80 8.83
N VAL A 207 11.65 17.17 8.00
CA VAL A 207 11.56 17.45 6.56
C VAL A 207 11.09 18.89 6.31
N ASP A 208 10.08 19.36 7.02
CA ASP A 208 9.60 20.74 6.88
C ASP A 208 10.62 21.78 7.32
N TYR A 209 11.29 21.55 8.46
CA TYR A 209 12.35 22.43 8.95
C TYR A 209 13.53 22.51 7.98
N TRP A 210 13.99 21.35 7.47
CA TRP A 210 15.15 21.29 6.57
C TRP A 210 14.87 21.86 5.20
N SER A 211 13.65 21.69 4.69
CA SER A 211 13.25 22.15 3.37
C SER A 211 13.00 23.67 3.31
N LYS A 212 13.09 24.41 4.43
CA LYS A 212 12.95 25.89 4.49
C LYS A 212 11.75 26.48 3.70
N GLY A 213 10.67 25.72 3.57
CA GLY A 213 9.47 26.14 2.82
C GLY A 213 9.51 25.93 1.30
N GLU A 214 10.51 25.23 0.75
CA GLU A 214 10.54 24.85 -0.67
C GLU A 214 9.38 23.90 -1.03
N ILE A 215 8.89 24.01 -2.27
CA ILE A 215 7.79 23.19 -2.82
C ILE A 215 8.24 21.74 -2.99
N ILE A 216 9.50 21.53 -3.37
CA ILE A 216 10.14 20.21 -3.43
C ILE A 216 10.77 19.96 -2.07
N LYS A 217 10.26 18.97 -1.35
CA LYS A 217 10.74 18.65 0.00
C LYS A 217 11.98 17.78 -0.08
N THR A 218 12.97 18.10 0.74
CA THR A 218 14.18 17.27 0.89
C THR A 218 13.93 16.22 1.96
N TYR A 219 13.93 14.94 1.58
CA TYR A 219 13.65 13.81 2.47
C TYR A 219 14.90 13.26 3.19
N THR A 220 16.08 13.83 2.97
CA THR A 220 17.33 13.51 3.68
C THR A 220 17.17 13.37 5.21
N PRO A 221 16.50 14.29 5.94
CA PRO A 221 16.31 14.13 7.39
C PRO A 221 15.48 12.90 7.76
N ALA A 222 14.51 12.49 6.93
CA ALA A 222 13.76 11.26 7.17
C ALA A 222 14.67 10.03 7.06
N PHE A 223 15.53 9.95 6.04
CA PHE A 223 16.51 8.86 5.90
C PHE A 223 17.52 8.81 7.07
N LEU A 224 17.94 9.96 7.60
CA LEU A 224 18.79 10.01 8.79
C LEU A 224 18.09 9.43 10.03
N LEU A 225 16.81 9.78 10.25
CA LEU A 225 16.02 9.21 11.35
C LEU A 225 15.90 7.69 11.24
N ILE A 226 15.71 7.18 10.02
CA ILE A 226 15.66 5.73 9.76
C ILE A 226 16.97 5.08 10.12
N LEU A 227 18.10 5.63 9.68
CA LEU A 227 19.42 5.10 10.03
C LEU A 227 19.62 5.05 11.55
N ILE A 228 19.20 6.10 12.27
CA ILE A 228 19.28 6.15 13.74
C ILE A 228 18.42 5.05 14.36
N PHE A 229 17.13 4.96 14.03
CA PHE A 229 16.23 3.98 14.62
C PHE A 229 16.61 2.54 14.28
N THR A 230 16.97 2.25 13.03
CA THR A 230 17.47 0.92 12.62
C THR A 230 18.75 0.55 13.36
N THR A 231 19.67 1.49 13.58
CA THR A 231 20.89 1.22 14.35
C THR A 231 20.56 0.85 15.79
N ILE A 232 19.64 1.58 16.43
CA ILE A 232 19.18 1.29 17.80
C ILE A 232 18.49 -0.08 17.84
N ASP A 233 17.65 -0.40 16.85
CA ASP A 233 16.96 -1.68 16.74
C ASP A 233 17.94 -2.86 16.65
N LEU A 234 18.98 -2.73 15.82
CA LEU A 234 20.05 -3.74 15.73
C LEU A 234 20.77 -3.97 17.07
N PHE A 235 20.93 -2.93 17.89
CA PHE A 235 21.44 -3.10 19.26
C PHE A 235 20.43 -3.78 20.19
N CYS A 236 19.13 -3.51 20.04
CA CYS A 236 18.07 -4.19 20.78
C CYS A 236 18.01 -5.69 20.43
N CYS A 237 18.14 -6.06 19.15
CA CYS A 237 18.19 -7.44 18.68
C CYS A 237 19.30 -8.26 19.34
N LYS A 238 20.46 -7.66 19.64
CA LYS A 238 21.56 -8.35 20.35
C LYS A 238 21.20 -8.76 21.79
N LYS A 239 20.22 -8.11 22.41
CA LYS A 239 19.73 -8.40 23.77
C LYS A 239 18.45 -9.23 23.77
N LEU A 240 17.94 -9.60 22.60
CA LEU A 240 16.75 -10.41 22.48
C LEU A 240 17.14 -11.88 22.68
N ASP A 241 16.81 -12.43 23.84
CA ASP A 241 16.97 -13.87 24.08
C ASP A 241 15.96 -14.63 23.22
N LEU A 242 16.45 -15.20 22.12
CA LEU A 242 15.63 -15.98 21.20
C LEU A 242 15.34 -17.34 21.83
N PRO A 243 14.07 -17.72 22.00
CA PRO A 243 13.75 -19.09 22.38
C PRO A 243 14.23 -20.04 21.28
N LEU A 244 14.69 -21.24 21.67
CA LEU A 244 15.00 -22.30 20.72
C LEU A 244 13.71 -22.69 19.98
N MET A 245 13.51 -22.13 18.79
CA MET A 245 12.43 -22.54 17.90
C MET A 245 12.71 -23.96 17.44
N THR A 246 11.97 -24.93 17.94
CA THR A 246 12.03 -26.31 17.48
C THR A 246 11.61 -26.34 16.02
N ALA A 247 12.54 -26.54 15.08
CA ALA A 247 12.18 -26.67 13.68
C ALA A 247 11.50 -28.03 13.43
N SER A 248 10.38 -28.07 12.72
CA SER A 248 9.83 -29.35 12.23
C SER A 248 10.85 -29.99 11.28
N THR A 249 11.04 -31.31 11.37
CA THR A 249 11.89 -32.06 10.43
C THR A 249 11.30 -32.11 9.02
N ASN A 250 10.00 -31.76 8.86
CA ASN A 250 9.28 -31.79 7.59
C ASN A 250 8.34 -30.58 7.40
N ILE A 251 8.84 -29.35 7.65
CA ILE A 251 8.05 -28.08 7.57
C ILE A 251 7.16 -28.03 6.32
N LEU A 252 7.71 -28.33 5.13
CA LEU A 252 6.95 -28.25 3.88
C LEU A 252 5.74 -29.19 3.87
N LYS A 253 5.89 -30.42 4.37
CA LYS A 253 4.81 -31.42 4.41
C LYS A 253 3.70 -31.00 5.38
N ASP A 254 4.09 -30.47 6.54
CA ASP A 254 3.17 -30.00 7.57
C ASP A 254 2.37 -28.78 7.10
N VAL A 255 3.05 -27.83 6.45
CA VAL A 255 2.43 -26.65 5.84
C VAL A 255 1.49 -27.04 4.70
N ILE A 256 1.90 -27.94 3.80
CA ILE A 256 1.01 -28.40 2.71
C ILE A 256 -0.22 -29.13 3.28
N LYS A 257 -0.07 -29.94 4.33
CA LYS A 257 -1.20 -30.60 4.98
C LYS A 257 -2.16 -29.57 5.59
N LEU A 258 -1.62 -28.52 6.20
CA LEU A 258 -2.38 -27.39 6.73
C LEU A 258 -3.13 -26.64 5.63
N LEU A 259 -2.46 -26.28 4.53
CA LEU A 259 -3.04 -25.57 3.39
C LEU A 259 -4.09 -26.39 2.63
N LYS A 260 -4.19 -27.70 2.85
CA LYS A 260 -5.27 -28.54 2.32
C LYS A 260 -6.56 -28.47 3.17
N LEU A 261 -6.50 -27.91 4.38
CA LEU A 261 -7.68 -27.76 5.22
C LEU A 261 -8.56 -26.62 4.69
N LYS A 262 -9.81 -26.95 4.37
CA LYS A 262 -10.79 -26.02 3.81
C LYS A 262 -10.98 -24.77 4.68
N SER A 263 -10.99 -24.91 6.00
CA SER A 263 -11.12 -23.78 6.94
C SER A 263 -9.97 -22.77 6.82
N ILE A 264 -8.76 -23.24 6.51
CA ILE A 264 -7.56 -22.41 6.43
C ILE A 264 -7.49 -21.69 5.09
N ILE A 265 -7.86 -22.38 3.99
CA ILE A 265 -8.01 -21.72 2.69
C ILE A 265 -9.04 -20.59 2.78
N ILE A 266 -10.19 -20.85 3.39
CA ILE A 266 -11.22 -19.82 3.59
C ILE A 266 -10.64 -18.64 4.38
N PHE A 267 -10.00 -18.90 5.52
CA PHE A 267 -9.35 -17.85 6.30
C PHE A 267 -8.33 -17.04 5.50
N LEU A 268 -7.44 -17.69 4.74
CA LEU A 268 -6.44 -17.02 3.91
C LEU A 268 -7.08 -16.14 2.83
N CYS A 269 -8.15 -16.61 2.18
CA CYS A 269 -8.87 -15.78 1.20
C CYS A 269 -9.44 -14.51 1.84
N PHE A 270 -10.03 -14.61 3.03
CA PHE A 270 -10.55 -13.44 3.73
C PHE A 270 -9.43 -12.55 4.29
N ALA A 271 -8.30 -13.10 4.73
CA ALA A 271 -7.12 -12.31 5.09
C ALA A 271 -6.61 -11.51 3.89
N THR A 272 -6.51 -12.11 2.70
CA THR A 272 -6.18 -11.38 1.46
C THR A 272 -7.17 -10.26 1.15
N ILE A 273 -8.48 -10.47 1.36
CA ILE A 273 -9.47 -9.40 1.19
C ILE A 273 -9.25 -8.27 2.20
N ALA A 274 -8.90 -8.58 3.45
CA ALA A 274 -8.53 -7.55 4.44
C ALA A 274 -7.35 -6.71 3.94
N GLY A 275 -6.28 -7.34 3.46
CA GLY A 275 -5.15 -6.65 2.85
C GLY A 275 -5.51 -5.83 1.60
N ILE A 276 -6.42 -6.31 0.75
CA ILE A 276 -6.94 -5.52 -0.38
C ILE A 276 -7.59 -4.23 0.12
N LEU A 277 -8.45 -4.30 1.14
CA LEU A 277 -9.13 -3.14 1.71
C LEU A 277 -8.14 -2.17 2.36
N ASP A 278 -7.18 -2.69 3.12
CA ASP A 278 -6.17 -1.90 3.84
C ASP A 278 -5.22 -1.17 2.89
N SER A 279 -4.79 -1.84 1.82
CA SER A 279 -3.89 -1.25 0.83
C SER A 279 -4.47 -0.03 0.12
N PHE A 280 -5.79 -0.01 -0.13
CA PHE A 280 -6.43 1.16 -0.73
C PHE A 280 -6.24 2.39 0.16
N ILE A 281 -6.38 2.21 1.47
CA ILE A 281 -6.20 3.29 2.45
C ILE A 281 -4.72 3.70 2.48
N ILE A 282 -3.81 2.73 2.66
CA ILE A 282 -2.36 3.00 2.77
C ILE A 282 -1.83 3.77 1.56
N TYR A 283 -2.24 3.43 0.34
CA TYR A 283 -1.68 4.05 -0.87
C TYR A 283 -2.48 5.24 -1.39
N PHE A 284 -3.81 5.27 -1.24
CA PHE A 284 -4.67 6.27 -1.89
C PHE A 284 -5.38 7.23 -0.92
N LEU A 285 -5.35 7.03 0.41
CA LEU A 285 -6.00 7.95 1.35
C LEU A 285 -5.44 9.38 1.22
N PHE A 286 -4.12 9.54 1.19
CA PHE A 286 -3.50 10.86 1.05
C PHE A 286 -3.78 11.48 -0.31
N TRP A 287 -3.82 10.68 -1.37
CA TRP A 287 -4.20 11.16 -2.70
C TRP A 287 -5.64 11.70 -2.70
N TYR A 288 -6.55 10.97 -2.06
CA TYR A 288 -7.93 11.41 -1.85
C TYR A 288 -8.05 12.68 -1.02
N LEU A 289 -7.28 12.80 0.06
CA LEU A 289 -7.27 13.99 0.90
C LEU A 289 -6.80 15.23 0.13
N GLU A 290 -5.77 15.11 -0.71
CA GLU A 290 -5.32 16.21 -1.56
C GLU A 290 -6.38 16.62 -2.58
N ASP A 291 -7.03 15.65 -3.25
CA ASP A 291 -8.11 15.95 -4.20
C ASP A 291 -9.31 16.61 -3.51
N LEU A 292 -9.67 16.14 -2.31
CA LEU A 292 -10.71 16.75 -1.47
C LEU A 292 -10.30 18.16 -0.98
N ALA A 293 -9.02 18.38 -0.67
CA ALA A 293 -8.51 19.67 -0.25
C ALA A 293 -8.51 20.70 -1.40
N MET A 294 -8.25 20.27 -2.64
CA MET A 294 -8.34 21.13 -3.82
C MET A 294 -9.78 21.61 -4.04
N THR A 295 -10.77 20.73 -3.91
CA THR A 295 -12.19 21.09 -4.08
C THR A 295 -12.72 21.97 -2.94
N THR A 296 -12.13 21.89 -1.76
CA THR A 296 -12.57 22.62 -0.55
C THR A 296 -11.69 23.82 -0.18
N ASN A 297 -10.74 24.21 -1.04
CA ASN A 297 -9.76 25.29 -0.81
C ASN A 297 -8.95 25.15 0.50
N CYS A 298 -8.74 23.92 0.96
CA CYS A 298 -7.98 23.62 2.20
C CYS A 298 -6.51 23.24 1.95
N MET A 299 -6.01 23.40 0.71
CA MET A 299 -4.66 22.97 0.31
C MET A 299 -3.54 23.55 1.17
N SER A 300 -3.66 24.78 1.67
CA SER A 300 -2.62 25.42 2.50
C SER A 300 -2.27 24.62 3.77
N LYS A 301 -3.20 23.81 4.29
CA LYS A 301 -3.02 23.05 5.54
C LYS A 301 -3.01 21.53 5.33
N ILE A 302 -3.00 21.04 4.08
CA ILE A 302 -3.22 19.62 3.80
C ILE A 302 -2.17 18.71 4.44
N LYS A 303 -0.89 19.09 4.41
CA LYS A 303 0.20 18.30 5.01
C LYS A 303 0.11 18.20 6.53
N LEU A 304 -0.35 19.27 7.19
CA LEU A 304 -0.66 19.24 8.61
C LEU A 304 -1.81 18.27 8.90
N ILE A 305 -2.86 18.28 8.07
CA ILE A 305 -4.03 17.41 8.22
C ILE A 305 -3.63 15.94 8.02
N GLU A 306 -2.87 15.61 6.98
CA GLU A 306 -2.33 14.27 6.73
C GLU A 306 -1.50 13.78 7.94
N GLY A 307 -0.61 14.61 8.47
CA GLY A 307 0.17 14.26 9.66
C GLY A 307 -0.68 14.07 10.92
N LEU A 308 -1.71 14.89 11.12
CA LEU A 308 -2.67 14.74 12.22
C LEU A 308 -3.51 13.46 12.09
N ILE A 309 -3.87 13.06 10.88
CA ILE A 309 -4.56 11.81 10.61
C ILE A 309 -3.69 10.63 11.03
N VAL A 310 -2.43 10.58 10.60
CA VAL A 310 -1.48 9.51 10.99
C VAL A 310 -1.24 9.50 12.50
N ALA A 311 -1.12 10.66 13.14
CA ALA A 311 -0.98 10.73 14.59
C ALA A 311 -2.23 10.20 15.31
N ALA A 312 -3.43 10.56 14.83
CA ALA A 312 -4.68 10.13 15.41
C ALA A 312 -4.91 8.62 15.24
N GLU A 313 -4.61 8.08 14.06
CA GLU A 313 -4.80 6.66 13.75
C GLU A 313 -3.84 5.79 14.60
N THR A 314 -2.55 6.16 14.67
CA THR A 314 -1.50 5.38 15.34
C THR A 314 -1.53 5.55 16.87
N LEU A 315 -1.46 6.79 17.38
CA LEU A 315 -1.37 7.06 18.81
C LEU A 315 -2.72 6.93 19.53
N GLY A 316 -3.83 7.05 18.79
CA GLY A 316 -5.18 6.90 19.32
C GLY A 316 -5.75 5.51 19.04
N GLY A 317 -6.31 5.33 17.86
CA GLY A 317 -7.10 4.14 17.50
C GLY A 317 -6.33 2.83 17.66
N GLU A 318 -5.14 2.74 17.09
CA GLU A 318 -4.32 1.53 17.14
C GLU A 318 -3.86 1.19 18.56
N VAL A 319 -3.33 2.15 19.32
CA VAL A 319 -2.87 1.93 20.70
C VAL A 319 -3.99 1.34 21.57
N ILE A 320 -5.21 1.88 21.45
CA ILE A 320 -6.37 1.40 22.20
C ILE A 320 -6.68 -0.04 21.77
N PHE A 321 -6.89 -0.28 20.48
CA PHE A 321 -7.35 -1.59 20.02
C PHE A 321 -6.29 -2.68 20.14
N PHE A 322 -5.00 -2.41 19.90
CA PHE A 322 -3.94 -3.38 20.17
C PHE A 322 -3.84 -3.70 21.67
N SER A 323 -4.06 -2.73 22.57
CA SER A 323 -4.03 -2.98 24.03
C SER A 323 -5.17 -3.88 24.51
N PHE A 324 -6.35 -3.76 23.87
CA PHE A 324 -7.57 -4.46 24.24
C PHE A 324 -7.88 -5.68 23.35
N SER A 325 -7.19 -5.88 22.23
CA SER A 325 -7.47 -6.93 21.23
C SER A 325 -7.54 -8.32 21.85
N GLY A 326 -6.61 -8.67 22.74
CA GLY A 326 -6.63 -9.94 23.45
C GLY A 326 -7.87 -10.17 24.31
N LYS A 327 -8.44 -9.12 24.92
CA LYS A 327 -9.69 -9.23 25.68
C LYS A 327 -10.89 -9.39 24.75
N ILE A 328 -10.88 -8.68 23.62
CA ILE A 328 -11.91 -8.76 22.59
C ILE A 328 -11.93 -10.17 22.00
N LEU A 329 -10.76 -10.69 21.60
CA LEU A 329 -10.59 -12.04 21.07
C LEU A 329 -11.05 -13.11 22.07
N LYS A 330 -10.68 -13.00 23.35
CA LYS A 330 -11.17 -13.94 24.38
C LYS A 330 -12.70 -13.93 24.57
N LYS A 331 -13.36 -12.80 24.30
CA LYS A 331 -14.80 -12.63 24.51
C LYS A 331 -15.61 -13.01 23.27
N LEU A 332 -15.17 -12.58 22.09
CA LEU A 332 -15.88 -12.75 20.82
C LEU A 332 -15.36 -13.95 20.01
N GLY A 333 -14.15 -14.44 20.26
CA GLY A 333 -13.52 -15.46 19.42
C GLY A 333 -13.02 -14.89 18.09
N PHE A 334 -12.29 -15.71 17.32
CA PHE A 334 -11.69 -15.27 16.05
C PHE A 334 -12.73 -14.88 15.00
N GLY A 335 -13.74 -15.72 14.76
CA GLY A 335 -14.70 -15.49 13.66
C GLY A 335 -15.62 -14.28 13.84
N TYR A 336 -16.21 -14.08 15.03
CA TYR A 336 -17.03 -12.89 15.26
C TYR A 336 -16.19 -11.61 15.26
N THR A 337 -14.96 -11.66 15.80
CA THR A 337 -14.03 -10.51 15.76
C THR A 337 -13.68 -10.16 14.32
N PHE A 338 -13.37 -11.14 13.48
CA PHE A 338 -13.01 -10.92 12.09
C PHE A 338 -14.18 -10.36 11.26
N THR A 339 -15.40 -10.85 11.51
CA THR A 339 -16.63 -10.27 10.93
C THR A 339 -16.79 -8.80 11.34
N PHE A 340 -16.60 -8.51 12.63
CA PHE A 340 -16.69 -7.14 13.16
C PHE A 340 -15.67 -6.20 12.48
N CYS A 341 -14.44 -6.67 12.23
CA CYS A 341 -13.44 -5.90 11.49
C CYS A 341 -13.93 -5.51 10.08
N PHE A 342 -14.53 -6.43 9.31
CA PHE A 342 -15.06 -6.10 7.98
C PHE A 342 -16.23 -5.12 8.00
N ILE A 343 -17.11 -5.21 9.00
CA ILE A 343 -18.18 -4.22 9.21
C ILE A 343 -17.56 -2.84 9.47
N CYS A 344 -16.53 -2.78 10.30
CA CYS A 344 -15.80 -1.54 10.55
C CYS A 344 -15.08 -1.03 9.29
N TYR A 345 -14.52 -1.89 8.43
CA TYR A 345 -13.93 -1.46 7.16
C TYR A 345 -14.97 -0.80 6.25
N ALA A 346 -16.14 -1.43 6.11
CA ALA A 346 -17.24 -0.88 5.34
C ALA A 346 -17.65 0.50 5.86
N LEU A 347 -17.83 0.62 7.18
CA LEU A 347 -18.18 1.88 7.83
C LEU A 347 -17.09 2.94 7.66
N ARG A 348 -15.81 2.59 7.85
CA ARG A 348 -14.67 3.51 7.73
C ARG A 348 -14.61 4.11 6.33
N LEU A 349 -14.53 3.28 5.30
CA LEU A 349 -14.45 3.71 3.91
C LEU A 349 -15.70 4.50 3.49
N GLY A 350 -16.87 4.09 3.98
CA GLY A 350 -18.13 4.80 3.76
C GLY A 350 -18.13 6.21 4.37
N LEU A 351 -17.72 6.33 5.64
CA LEU A 351 -17.61 7.61 6.35
C LEU A 351 -16.61 8.55 5.69
N ILE A 352 -15.43 8.05 5.30
CA ILE A 352 -14.43 8.86 4.56
C ILE A 352 -15.03 9.38 3.26
N SER A 353 -15.79 8.56 2.52
CA SER A 353 -16.43 8.98 1.27
C SER A 353 -17.50 10.08 1.43
N LEU A 354 -18.01 10.27 2.66
CA LEU A 354 -19.00 11.29 3.01
C LEU A 354 -18.37 12.55 3.60
N ALA A 355 -17.04 12.55 3.84
CA ALA A 355 -16.34 13.68 4.43
C ALA A 355 -16.44 14.90 3.52
N SER A 356 -17.05 15.98 4.03
CA SER A 356 -17.23 17.22 3.26
C SER A 356 -15.96 18.07 3.17
N ASN A 357 -14.99 17.84 4.06
CA ASN A 357 -13.67 18.45 4.04
C ASN A 357 -12.65 17.51 4.70
N PRO A 358 -11.34 17.72 4.49
CA PRO A 358 -10.30 16.84 5.04
C PRO A 358 -10.26 16.76 6.58
N TRP A 359 -10.76 17.77 7.30
CA TRP A 359 -10.75 17.77 8.78
C TRP A 359 -11.63 16.67 9.38
N TRP A 360 -12.73 16.32 8.71
CA TRP A 360 -13.62 15.24 9.17
C TRP A 360 -12.96 13.87 9.11
N VAL A 361 -11.90 13.69 8.32
CA VAL A 361 -11.20 12.40 8.23
C VAL A 361 -10.40 12.12 9.50
N ILE A 362 -9.90 13.13 10.21
CA ILE A 362 -9.17 12.96 11.49
C ILE A 362 -9.97 12.16 12.53
N PRO A 363 -11.18 12.58 12.95
CA PRO A 363 -11.94 11.81 13.93
C PRO A 363 -12.38 10.45 13.38
N ILE A 364 -12.64 10.31 12.07
CA ILE A 364 -12.98 9.01 11.48
C ILE A 364 -11.81 8.05 11.67
N GLU A 365 -10.59 8.47 11.32
CA GLU A 365 -9.38 7.67 11.41
C GLU A 365 -8.99 7.35 12.86
N LEU A 366 -9.14 8.32 13.76
CA LEU A 366 -8.94 8.13 15.20
C LEU A 366 -9.75 6.94 15.76
N PHE A 367 -11.02 6.82 15.36
CA PHE A 367 -11.92 5.79 15.89
C PHE A 367 -11.90 4.50 15.09
N MET A 368 -11.70 4.59 13.77
CA MET A 368 -11.90 3.46 12.86
C MET A 368 -10.63 2.69 12.54
N GLN A 369 -9.43 3.31 12.58
CA GLN A 369 -8.18 2.59 12.31
C GLN A 369 -7.95 1.43 13.29
N GLY A 370 -8.29 1.63 14.57
CA GLY A 370 -8.17 0.61 15.60
C GLY A 370 -8.92 -0.71 15.28
N PRO A 371 -10.26 -0.68 15.09
CA PRO A 371 -11.01 -1.88 14.78
C PRO A 371 -10.75 -2.42 13.36
N THR A 372 -10.40 -1.58 12.39
CA THR A 372 -10.14 -2.04 11.02
C THR A 372 -8.76 -2.65 10.84
N TYR A 373 -7.70 -1.99 11.33
CA TYR A 373 -6.32 -2.43 11.16
C TYR A 373 -5.85 -3.20 12.39
N ALA A 374 -5.68 -2.53 13.54
CA ALA A 374 -5.03 -3.13 14.72
C ALA A 374 -5.72 -4.41 15.22
N LEU A 375 -7.05 -4.41 15.31
CA LEU A 375 -7.80 -5.59 15.73
C LEU A 375 -7.80 -6.69 14.67
N CYS A 376 -7.94 -6.34 13.40
CA CYS A 376 -7.93 -7.29 12.28
C CYS A 376 -6.57 -7.97 12.15
N TYR A 377 -5.48 -7.20 12.10
CA TYR A 377 -4.12 -7.69 12.07
C TYR A 377 -3.82 -8.61 13.27
N THR A 378 -4.18 -8.18 14.50
CA THR A 378 -4.01 -9.04 15.68
C THR A 378 -4.81 -10.34 15.56
N THR A 379 -6.02 -10.30 15.01
CA THR A 379 -6.86 -11.49 14.81
C THR A 379 -6.20 -12.44 13.82
N ILE A 380 -5.67 -11.90 12.71
CA ILE A 380 -5.04 -12.67 11.65
C ILE A 380 -3.79 -13.39 12.17
N VAL A 381 -2.87 -12.65 12.79
CA VAL A 381 -1.60 -13.18 13.30
C VAL A 381 -1.82 -14.12 14.49
N ALA A 382 -2.76 -13.81 15.39
CA ALA A 382 -3.09 -14.71 16.50
C ALA A 382 -3.77 -16.00 16.03
N TYR A 383 -4.62 -15.94 15.01
CA TYR A 383 -5.20 -17.14 14.41
C TYR A 383 -4.12 -17.99 13.73
N ALA A 384 -3.22 -17.37 12.96
CA ALA A 384 -2.08 -18.01 12.33
C ALA A 384 -1.18 -18.75 13.34
N SER A 385 -0.87 -18.12 14.47
CA SER A 385 -0.12 -18.76 15.55
C SER A 385 -0.88 -19.95 16.15
N LYS A 386 -2.20 -19.81 16.35
CA LYS A 386 -3.02 -20.87 16.96
C LYS A 386 -3.13 -22.12 16.08
N ILE A 387 -3.24 -21.94 14.77
CA ILE A 387 -3.35 -23.05 13.80
C ILE A 387 -2.01 -23.62 13.35
N ALA A 388 -0.88 -23.05 13.78
CA ALA A 388 0.42 -23.53 13.37
C ALA A 388 0.79 -24.83 14.12
N PRO A 389 1.15 -25.91 13.41
CA PRO A 389 1.80 -27.06 14.02
C PRO A 389 3.07 -26.65 14.78
N PRO A 390 3.47 -27.40 15.83
CA PRO A 390 4.71 -27.17 16.55
C PRO A 390 5.89 -27.09 15.58
N GLY A 391 6.65 -26.00 15.66
CA GLY A 391 7.81 -25.77 14.80
C GLY A 391 7.54 -25.27 13.39
N THR A 392 6.31 -24.86 13.09
CA THR A 392 5.94 -24.23 11.81
C THR A 392 5.38 -22.80 11.96
N SER A 393 5.34 -22.27 13.20
CA SER A 393 4.81 -20.94 13.53
C SER A 393 5.33 -19.85 12.59
N ALA A 394 6.65 -19.71 12.48
CA ALA A 394 7.27 -18.71 11.61
C ALA A 394 6.87 -18.84 10.13
N THR A 395 6.73 -20.08 9.62
CA THR A 395 6.32 -20.32 8.23
C THR A 395 4.85 -19.96 7.99
N ILE A 396 3.95 -20.31 8.92
CA ILE A 396 2.54 -19.98 8.81
C ILE A 396 2.32 -18.46 8.95
N GLN A 397 3.02 -17.80 9.87
CA GLN A 397 3.02 -16.34 9.97
C GLN A 397 3.50 -15.70 8.67
N GLY A 398 4.57 -16.21 8.06
CA GLY A 398 5.07 -15.74 6.78
C GLY A 398 4.06 -15.89 5.64
N ILE A 399 3.36 -17.02 5.55
CA ILE A 399 2.31 -17.24 4.53
C ILE A 399 1.15 -16.28 4.73
N VAL A 400 0.68 -16.14 5.96
CA VAL A 400 -0.47 -15.29 6.28
C VAL A 400 -0.15 -13.81 6.05
N ALA A 401 1.00 -13.33 6.53
CA ALA A 401 1.48 -11.97 6.26
C ALA A 401 1.70 -11.73 4.75
N GLY A 402 2.25 -12.72 4.04
CA GLY A 402 2.41 -12.65 2.59
C GLY A 402 1.08 -12.59 1.82
N MET A 403 0.02 -13.19 2.34
CA MET A 403 -1.33 -13.12 1.75
C MET A 403 -2.05 -11.81 2.07
N ASP A 404 -1.81 -11.23 3.24
CA ASP A 404 -2.40 -9.97 3.72
C ASP A 404 -1.63 -8.75 3.17
N ASP A 405 -0.44 -8.47 3.71
CA ASP A 405 0.40 -7.29 3.40
C ASP A 405 1.15 -7.39 2.06
N GLY A 406 1.28 -8.60 1.50
CA GLY A 406 1.94 -8.83 0.22
C GLY A 406 0.96 -8.87 -0.95
N PHE A 407 0.34 -10.03 -1.14
CA PHE A 407 -0.56 -10.31 -2.25
C PHE A 407 -1.83 -9.46 -2.21
N GLY A 408 -2.43 -9.29 -1.03
CA GLY A 408 -3.58 -8.41 -0.83
C GLY A 408 -3.26 -6.97 -1.22
N PHE A 409 -2.12 -6.45 -0.77
CA PHE A 409 -1.71 -5.08 -1.11
C PHE A 409 -1.41 -4.88 -2.59
N ALA A 410 -0.80 -5.86 -3.25
CA ALA A 410 -0.55 -5.79 -4.69
C ALA A 410 -1.87 -5.73 -5.49
N ILE A 411 -2.85 -6.56 -5.14
CA ILE A 411 -4.16 -6.55 -5.80
C ILE A 411 -4.92 -5.27 -5.51
N GLY A 412 -4.99 -4.86 -4.24
CA GLY A 412 -5.78 -3.69 -3.84
C GLY A 412 -5.17 -2.38 -4.34
N SER A 413 -3.84 -2.27 -4.41
CA SER A 413 -3.18 -1.11 -5.03
C SER A 413 -3.43 -1.02 -6.54
N LEU A 414 -3.40 -2.16 -7.25
CA LEU A 414 -3.67 -2.22 -8.69
C LEU A 414 -5.13 -1.88 -9.01
N ILE A 415 -6.08 -2.57 -8.36
CA ILE A 415 -7.52 -2.34 -8.55
C ILE A 415 -7.88 -0.93 -8.09
N GLY A 416 -7.34 -0.51 -6.94
CA GLY A 416 -7.49 0.83 -6.38
C GLY A 416 -7.05 1.90 -7.37
N GLY A 417 -5.86 1.78 -7.95
CA GLY A 417 -5.33 2.74 -8.93
C GLY A 417 -6.17 2.84 -10.20
N ILE A 418 -6.64 1.70 -10.73
CA ILE A 418 -7.53 1.66 -11.89
C ILE A 418 -8.86 2.36 -11.59
N LEU A 419 -9.53 1.96 -10.50
CA LEU A 419 -10.82 2.54 -10.12
C LEU A 419 -10.72 4.03 -9.79
N TYR A 420 -9.66 4.42 -9.09
CA TYR A 420 -9.40 5.81 -8.72
C TYR A 420 -9.25 6.69 -9.96
N LYS A 421 -8.54 6.21 -10.99
CA LYS A 421 -8.37 6.93 -12.26
C LYS A 421 -9.69 7.02 -13.05
N LEU A 422 -10.48 5.95 -13.08
CA LEU A 422 -11.71 5.88 -13.90
C LEU A 422 -12.90 6.63 -13.27
N PHE A 423 -13.06 6.53 -11.95
CA PHE A 423 -14.27 6.97 -11.25
C PHE A 423 -14.02 8.04 -10.17
N GLY A 424 -12.75 8.39 -9.92
CA GLY A 424 -12.34 9.30 -8.85
C GLY A 424 -12.36 8.66 -7.46
N GLY A 425 -11.87 9.40 -6.46
CA GLY A 425 -11.70 8.87 -5.10
C GLY A 425 -13.01 8.57 -4.35
N VAL A 426 -14.02 9.44 -4.43
CA VAL A 426 -15.30 9.24 -3.70
C VAL A 426 -16.01 7.96 -4.14
N THR A 427 -16.14 7.76 -5.45
CA THR A 427 -16.80 6.56 -6.00
C THR A 427 -16.01 5.31 -5.66
N THR A 428 -14.68 5.36 -5.75
CA THR A 428 -13.81 4.23 -5.43
C THR A 428 -13.93 3.84 -3.95
N LEU A 429 -13.93 4.80 -3.02
CA LEU A 429 -14.18 4.57 -1.60
C LEU A 429 -15.52 3.86 -1.35
N ARG A 430 -16.58 4.25 -2.05
CA ARG A 430 -17.92 3.62 -1.94
C ARG A 430 -17.94 2.19 -2.48
N ILE A 431 -17.21 1.93 -3.57
CA ILE A 431 -17.04 0.57 -4.12
C ILE A 431 -16.34 -0.32 -3.09
N PHE A 432 -15.20 0.12 -2.56
CA PHE A 432 -14.46 -0.64 -1.53
C PHE A 432 -15.29 -0.82 -0.24
N SER A 433 -16.05 0.20 0.17
CA SER A 433 -17.01 0.10 1.29
C SER A 433 -18.08 -0.97 1.05
N SER A 434 -18.63 -1.03 -0.17
CA SER A 434 -19.62 -2.05 -0.56
C SER A 434 -19.01 -3.45 -0.59
N ILE A 435 -17.78 -3.60 -1.11
CA ILE A 435 -17.03 -4.86 -1.10
C ILE A 435 -16.82 -5.32 0.34
N ALA A 436 -16.39 -4.43 1.24
CA ALA A 436 -16.19 -4.76 2.65
C ALA A 436 -17.50 -5.21 3.33
N ALA A 437 -18.63 -4.56 3.04
CA ALA A 437 -19.93 -4.95 3.59
C ALA A 437 -20.40 -6.33 3.09
N ILE A 438 -20.22 -6.60 1.79
CA ILE A 438 -20.53 -7.91 1.21
C ILE A 438 -19.63 -8.99 1.81
N THR A 439 -18.33 -8.72 1.95
CA THR A 439 -17.37 -9.63 2.57
C THR A 439 -17.74 -9.92 4.03
N ALA A 440 -18.13 -8.90 4.81
CA ALA A 440 -18.61 -9.08 6.18
C ALA A 440 -19.81 -10.05 6.23
N PHE A 441 -20.79 -9.84 5.35
CA PHE A 441 -21.98 -10.69 5.28
C PHE A 441 -21.65 -12.13 4.88
N ILE A 442 -20.85 -12.33 3.82
CA ILE A 442 -20.45 -13.66 3.36
C ILE A 442 -19.65 -14.38 4.44
N TYR A 443 -18.67 -13.71 5.06
CA TYR A 443 -17.85 -14.31 6.11
C TYR A 443 -18.70 -14.70 7.32
N PHE A 444 -19.65 -13.86 7.73
CA PHE A 444 -20.56 -14.16 8.83
C PHE A 444 -21.39 -15.43 8.57
N ILE A 445 -21.95 -15.57 7.37
CA ILE A 445 -22.73 -16.75 6.99
C ILE A 445 -21.84 -18.00 6.93
N LEU A 446 -20.66 -17.90 6.33
CA LEU A 446 -19.69 -19.00 6.29
C LEU A 446 -19.23 -19.39 7.70
N TYR A 447 -19.07 -18.41 8.58
CA TYR A 447 -18.70 -18.65 9.96
C TYR A 447 -19.79 -19.42 10.70
N LEU A 448 -21.04 -18.96 10.64
CA LEU A 448 -22.16 -19.63 11.30
C LEU A 448 -22.42 -21.04 10.78
N LYS A 449 -22.27 -21.28 9.47
CA LYS A 449 -22.61 -22.56 8.84
C LYS A 449 -21.47 -23.58 8.85
N TYR A 450 -20.22 -23.12 8.77
CA TYR A 450 -19.09 -24.00 8.47
C TYR A 450 -17.92 -23.82 9.44
N LEU A 451 -17.50 -22.58 9.73
CA LEU A 451 -16.25 -22.35 10.47
C LEU A 451 -16.43 -22.39 11.99
N LYS A 452 -17.64 -22.18 12.54
CA LYS A 452 -17.87 -22.12 13.98
C LYS A 452 -17.37 -23.35 14.74
N ASP A 453 -17.57 -24.53 14.16
CA ASP A 453 -17.17 -25.81 14.79
C ASP A 453 -15.73 -26.23 14.43
N MET A 454 -15.11 -25.58 13.44
CA MET A 454 -13.77 -25.90 12.95
C MET A 454 -12.69 -24.90 13.39
N ILE A 455 -13.07 -23.67 13.73
CA ILE A 455 -12.14 -22.67 14.24
C ILE A 455 -11.78 -23.04 15.67
N PRO A 456 -10.48 -23.13 16.00
CA PRO A 456 -10.04 -23.41 17.36
C PRO A 456 -10.56 -22.35 18.32
N ASP A 457 -11.10 -22.84 19.43
CA ASP A 457 -11.65 -21.98 20.47
C ASP A 457 -10.52 -21.16 21.12
N THR A 458 -10.81 -19.93 21.53
CA THR A 458 -9.77 -19.06 22.12
C THR A 458 -9.32 -19.50 23.50
N LYS A 459 -10.10 -20.39 24.15
CA LYS A 459 -9.85 -20.94 25.49
C LYS A 459 -9.18 -22.31 25.50
N ASN A 460 -9.33 -23.10 24.43
CA ASN A 460 -8.80 -24.47 24.37
C ASN A 460 -7.56 -24.50 23.48
N ASN A 461 -6.52 -25.24 23.90
CA ASN A 461 -5.35 -25.45 23.07
C ASN A 461 -5.62 -26.49 21.99
N ILE A 462 -5.09 -26.27 20.78
CA ILE A 462 -5.09 -27.31 19.77
C ILE A 462 -4.03 -28.32 20.22
N GLU A 463 -4.48 -29.47 20.72
CA GLU A 463 -3.58 -30.60 20.95
C GLU A 463 -3.15 -31.16 19.59
N TRP A 464 -1.96 -30.76 19.14
CA TRP A 464 -1.28 -31.39 18.03
C TRP A 464 -0.80 -32.77 18.48
N LYS A 465 -1.61 -33.79 18.22
CA LYS A 465 -1.17 -35.18 18.42
C LYS A 465 0.04 -35.45 17.55
N THR A 466 1.03 -36.11 18.12
CA THR A 466 2.18 -36.57 17.36
C THR A 466 1.72 -37.50 16.22
N PRO A 467 2.43 -37.58 15.08
CA PRO A 467 2.08 -38.50 13.99
C PRO A 467 1.92 -39.96 14.47
N GLU A 468 2.69 -40.35 15.50
CA GLU A 468 2.63 -41.67 16.14
C GLU A 468 1.35 -41.89 16.97
N GLU A 469 0.88 -40.88 17.69
CA GLU A 469 -0.39 -40.94 18.44
C GLU A 469 -1.62 -40.91 17.53
N ALA A 470 -1.54 -40.22 16.40
CA ALA A 470 -2.56 -40.26 15.36
C ALA A 470 -2.65 -41.67 14.72
N GLY A 471 -1.51 -42.34 14.53
CA GLY A 471 -1.44 -43.74 14.09
C GLY A 471 -2.03 -44.73 15.10
N LYS A 472 -1.74 -44.57 16.39
CA LYS A 472 -2.27 -45.44 17.46
C LYS A 472 -3.80 -45.40 17.60
N LYS A 473 -4.44 -44.26 17.31
CA LYS A 473 -5.92 -44.17 17.31
C LYS A 473 -6.57 -44.88 16.12
N CYS A 474 -5.90 -44.95 14.97
CA CYS A 474 -6.40 -45.75 13.84
C CYS A 474 -6.33 -47.25 14.16
N THR A 475 -5.26 -47.73 14.80
CA THR A 475 -5.14 -49.16 15.18
C THR A 475 -6.12 -49.60 16.26
N ILE A 476 -6.56 -48.69 17.15
CA ILE A 476 -7.54 -49.01 18.20
C ILE A 476 -8.99 -48.95 17.69
N ALA A 477 -9.25 -48.30 16.55
CA ALA A 477 -10.57 -48.28 15.92
C ALA A 477 -10.81 -49.48 14.99
N GLU A 478 -9.78 -50.29 14.72
CA GLU A 478 -9.83 -51.51 13.89
C GLU A 478 -9.63 -52.80 14.71
N SER A 479 -9.64 -52.72 16.05
CA SER A 479 -9.68 -53.84 16.99
C SER A 479 -10.95 -53.80 17.83
#